data_AF-A0A915B191-F1
#
_entry.id   AF-A0A915B191-F1
#
_cell.length_a   1.000
_cell.length_b   1.000
_cell.length_c   1.000
_cell.angle_alpha   90.00
_cell.angle_beta   90.00
_cell.angle_gamma   90.00
#
_symmetry.space_group_name_H-M   'P 1'
#
loop_
_entity.id
_entity.type
_entity.pdbx_description
1 polymer ?
#
loop_
_entity_poly.entity_id
_entity_poly.type
_entity_poly.pdbx_seq_one_letter_code
_entity_poly.pdbx_strand_id
1 'polypeptide(L)' 'RRPHLSRFLTDCCFFHYRVQKADVIDVWNGPFEENAELAVVDRIEVVDYALTTIGYDIHVKTWKKFLVSNWKQSTQ' A
#
# COMPACT_ATOMS: atom_id res chain seq x y z
N ARG A 1 37.60 18.96 -18.31
CA ARG A 1 37.28 18.16 -19.52
C ARG A 1 36.68 16.83 -19.08
N ARG A 2 35.40 16.60 -19.41
CA ARG A 2 34.63 15.33 -19.40
C ARG A 2 34.24 14.72 -18.02
N PRO A 3 33.03 14.11 -17.91
CA PRO A 3 31.95 14.69 -17.11
C PRO A 3 31.14 13.69 -16.23
N HIS A 4 30.14 14.22 -15.53
CA HIS A 4 28.89 13.59 -15.02
C HIS A 4 28.67 12.08 -15.23
N LEU A 5 28.29 11.36 -14.15
CA LEU A 5 27.00 10.64 -14.13
C LEU A 5 26.52 10.30 -12.69
N SER A 6 25.22 10.54 -12.51
CA SER A 6 24.26 9.99 -11.54
C SER A 6 24.53 10.08 -10.03
N ARG A 7 24.08 11.23 -9.52
CA ARG A 7 23.68 11.50 -8.13
C ARG A 7 22.19 11.19 -7.93
N PHE A 8 21.72 10.05 -8.42
CA PHE A 8 20.33 9.59 -8.32
C PHE A 8 20.36 8.11 -7.97
N LEU A 9 19.46 7.67 -7.07
CA LEU A 9 19.34 6.33 -6.45
C LEU A 9 19.88 6.22 -5.01
N THR A 10 19.98 7.32 -4.27
CA THR A 10 19.96 7.30 -2.80
C THR A 10 18.64 7.93 -2.36
N ASP A 11 17.88 7.26 -1.49
CA ASP A 11 16.59 7.68 -0.89
C ASP A 11 15.28 7.31 -1.61
N CYS A 12 15.14 6.06 -2.04
CA CYS A 12 13.84 5.41 -1.90
C CYS A 12 14.01 4.26 -0.91
N CYS A 13 13.66 4.50 0.36
CA CYS A 13 13.50 3.45 1.35
C CYS A 13 12.49 2.43 0.82
N PHE A 14 12.98 1.35 0.22
CA PHE A 14 12.15 0.22 -0.19
C PHE A 14 11.67 -0.47 1.09
N PHE A 15 10.52 -0.07 1.61
CA PHE A 15 9.87 -0.78 2.70
C PHE A 15 9.32 -2.09 2.14
N HIS A 16 10.04 -3.19 2.37
CA HIS A 16 9.58 -4.53 2.06
C HIS A 16 8.96 -5.15 3.32
N TYR A 17 7.64 -5.36 3.29
CA TYR A 17 6.89 -5.99 4.36
C TYR A 17 6.57 -7.45 4.01
N ARG A 18 6.71 -8.36 4.98
CA ARG A 18 6.31 -9.76 4.81
C ARG A 18 4.84 -9.90 5.14
N VAL A 19 4.04 -10.12 4.09
CA VAL A 19 2.60 -10.32 4.21
C VAL A 19 2.28 -11.62 4.96
N GLN A 20 1.29 -11.57 5.84
CA GLN A 20 0.75 -12.66 6.64
C GLN A 20 -0.73 -12.90 6.31
N LYS A 21 -1.26 -14.05 6.73
CA LYS A 21 -2.69 -14.34 6.63
C LYS A 21 -3.47 -13.38 7.53
N ALA A 22 -4.64 -12.95 7.08
CA ALA A 22 -5.50 -11.95 7.71
C ALA A 22 -4.92 -10.52 7.75
N ASP A 23 -3.81 -10.24 7.06
CA ASP A 23 -3.35 -8.86 6.89
C ASP A 23 -4.37 -8.05 6.10
N VAL A 24 -4.56 -6.80 6.55
CA VAL A 24 -5.38 -5.80 5.87
C VAL A 24 -4.47 -4.65 5.42
N ILE A 25 -4.43 -4.44 4.12
CA ILE A 25 -3.61 -3.42 3.47
C ILE A 25 -4.56 -2.39 2.86
N ASP A 26 -4.46 -1.14 3.33
CA ASP A 26 -5.21 -0.02 2.76
C ASP A 26 -4.29 0.84 1.89
N VAL A 27 -4.56 0.87 0.59
CA VAL A 27 -3.92 1.78 -0.35
C VAL A 27 -4.69 3.10 -0.35
N TRP A 28 -4.09 4.15 0.20
CA TRP A 28 -4.71 5.47 0.27
C TRP A 28 -4.83 6.10 -1.11
N ASN A 29 -6.06 6.44 -1.52
CA ASN A 29 -6.32 7.14 -2.78
C ASN A 29 -6.46 8.65 -2.57
N GLY A 30 -7.14 9.07 -1.50
CA GLY A 30 -7.43 10.49 -1.25
C GLY A 30 -8.35 10.73 -0.05
N PRO A 31 -8.51 11.99 0.40
CA PRO A 31 -9.62 12.35 1.29
C PRO A 31 -10.95 12.18 0.56
N PHE A 32 -12.02 11.91 1.29
CA PHE A 32 -13.36 11.89 0.72
C PHE A 32 -13.83 13.34 0.47
N GLU A 33 -14.37 13.59 -0.72
CA GLU A 33 -14.63 14.97 -1.21
C GLU A 33 -15.58 15.76 -0.30
N GLU A 34 -16.57 15.08 0.29
CA GLU A 34 -17.59 15.72 1.13
C GLU A 34 -17.21 15.78 2.62
N ASN A 35 -16.27 14.94 3.07
CA ASN A 35 -15.83 14.92 4.45
C ASN A 35 -14.33 14.57 4.53
N ALA A 36 -13.51 15.58 4.85
CA ALA A 36 -12.07 15.43 4.95
C ALA A 36 -11.63 14.49 6.09
N GLU A 37 -12.47 14.24 7.09
CA GLU A 37 -12.22 13.27 8.18
C GLU A 37 -12.28 11.82 7.70
N LEU A 38 -12.81 11.59 6.49
CA LEU A 38 -12.85 10.29 5.83
C LEU A 38 -11.86 10.25 4.67
N ALA A 39 -11.40 9.04 4.35
CA ALA A 39 -10.52 8.77 3.24
C ALA A 39 -11.09 7.63 2.39
N VAL A 40 -10.87 7.75 1.09
CA VAL A 40 -11.15 6.69 0.13
C VAL A 40 -9.88 5.87 -0.03
N VAL A 41 -9.99 4.57 0.18
CA VAL A 41 -8.88 3.61 0.07
C VAL A 41 -9.28 2.44 -0.81
N ASP A 42 -8.29 1.78 -1.40
CA ASP A 42 -8.45 0.44 -1.93
C ASP A 42 -7.95 -0.54 -0.87
N ARG A 43 -8.86 -1.36 -0.34
CA ARG A 43 -8.53 -2.34 0.71
C ARG A 43 -8.24 -3.70 0.09
N ILE A 44 -7.17 -4.32 0.55
CA ILE A 44 -6.76 -5.68 0.19
C ILE A 44 -6.64 -6.46 1.49
N GLU A 45 -7.43 -7.53 1.64
CA GLU A 45 -7.33 -8.45 2.76
C GLU A 45 -6.76 -9.78 2.27
N VAL A 46 -5.70 -10.25 2.94
CA VAL A 46 -5.03 -11.49 2.59
C VAL A 46 -5.75 -12.65 3.26
N VAL A 47 -6.37 -13.51 2.45
CA VAL A 47 -7.14 -14.65 2.95
C VAL A 47 -6.21 -15.83 3.21
N ASP A 48 -5.39 -16.16 2.21
CA ASP A 48 -4.45 -17.28 2.28
C ASP A 48 -3.31 -17.09 1.27
N TYR A 49 -2.23 -17.84 1.46
CA TYR A 49 -1.16 -17.95 0.47
C TYR A 49 -0.49 -19.32 0.52
N ALA A 50 -0.01 -19.78 -0.63
CA ALA A 50 0.78 -20.99 -0.77
C ALA A 50 2.06 -20.72 -1.58
N LEU A 51 3.18 -21.32 -1.15
CA LEU A 51 4.40 -21.32 -1.95
C LEU A 51 4.34 -22.48 -2.94
N THR A 52 4.37 -22.15 -4.23
CA THR A 52 4.37 -23.10 -5.34
C THR A 52 5.76 -23.16 -5.98
N THR A 53 5.96 -24.09 -6.92
CA THR A 53 7.22 -24.20 -7.68
C THR A 53 7.51 -22.99 -8.57
N ILE A 54 6.50 -22.18 -8.87
CA ILE A 54 6.62 -20.97 -9.72
C ILE A 54 6.58 -19.66 -8.92
N GLY A 55 6.43 -19.71 -7.59
CA GLY A 55 6.34 -18.53 -6.73
C GLY A 55 5.16 -18.59 -5.76
N TYR A 56 4.68 -17.44 -5.31
CA TYR A 56 3.55 -17.35 -4.39
C TYR A 56 2.22 -17.34 -5.14
N ASP A 57 1.30 -18.20 -4.72
CA ASP A 57 -0.12 -18.07 -5.02
C ASP A 57 -0.79 -17.41 -3.82
N ILE A 58 -1.38 -16.22 -4.00
CA ILE A 58 -1.93 -15.40 -2.92
C ILE A 58 -3.40 -15.13 -3.22
N HIS A 59 -4.26 -15.54 -2.30
CA HIS A 59 -5.69 -15.29 -2.37
C HIS A 59 -6.04 -14.08 -1.53
N VAL A 60 -6.70 -13.11 -2.16
CA VAL A 60 -7.08 -11.84 -1.51
C VAL A 60 -8.55 -11.52 -1.74
N LYS A 61 -9.15 -10.82 -0.78
CA LYS A 61 -10.38 -10.05 -1.01
C LYS A 61 -10.00 -8.61 -1.29
N THR A 62 -10.71 -7.98 -2.22
CA THR A 62 -10.45 -6.59 -2.57
C THR A 62 -11.73 -5.76 -2.52
N TRP A 63 -11.61 -4.54 -2.01
CA TRP A 63 -12.65 -3.52 -2.07
C TRP A 63 -12.06 -2.28 -2.70
N LYS A 64 -12.76 -1.78 -3.72
CA LYS A 64 -12.40 -0.55 -4.42
C LYS A 64 -13.22 0.60 -3.86
N LYS A 65 -12.59 1.77 -3.72
CA LYS A 65 -13.24 2.98 -3.19
C LYS A 65 -13.91 2.75 -1.82
N PHE A 66 -13.25 2.00 -0.94
CA PHE A 66 -13.72 1.73 0.41
C PHE A 66 -13.53 2.97 1.29
N LEU A 67 -14.54 3.32 2.09
CA LEU A 67 -14.53 4.52 2.92
C LEU A 67 -14.06 4.19 4.34
N VAL A 68 -13.03 4.88 4.82
CA VAL A 68 -12.44 4.69 6.16
C VAL A 68 -12.16 6.04 6.82
N SER A 69 -11.91 6.04 8.14
CA SER A 69 -11.41 7.24 8.82
C SER A 69 -10.05 7.66 8.25
N ASN A 70 -9.85 8.98 8.10
CA ASN A 70 -8.64 9.54 7.51
C ASN A 70 -7.47 9.52 8.51
N TRP A 71 -6.73 8.42 8.50
CA TRP A 71 -5.54 8.23 9.33
C TRP A 71 -4.34 9.12 8.94
N LYS A 72 -4.39 9.83 7.80
CA LYS A 72 -3.40 10.86 7.47
C LYS A 72 -3.67 12.19 8.17
N GLN A 73 -4.90 12.46 8.59
CA GLN A 73 -5.24 13.69 9.31
C GLN A 73 -4.94 13.63 10.81
N SER A 74 -4.81 12.43 11.39
CA SER A 74 -4.59 12.23 12.83
C SER A 74 -3.17 12.61 13.34
N THR A 75 -2.46 13.52 12.67
CA THR A 75 -1.15 14.04 13.10
C THR A 75 -1.22 15.49 13.59
N GLN A 76 -2.30 15.88 14.26
CA GLN A 76 -2.37 17.15 15.01
C GLN A 76 -2.21 16.92 16.50
#